data_AF-A0A699UZD0-F1
#
_entry.id   AF-A0A699UZD0-F1
#
_cell.length_a   1.000
_cell.length_b   1.000
_cell.length_c   1.000
_cell.angle_alpha   90.00
_cell.angle_beta   90.00
_cell.angle_gamma   90.00
#
_symmetry.space_group_name_H-M   'P 1'
#
loop_
_entity.id
_entity.type
_entity.pdbx_description
1 polymer ?
#
loop_
_entity_poly.entity_id
_entity_poly.type
_entity_poly.pdbx_seq_one_letter_code
_entity_poly.pdbx_strand_id
1 'polypeptide(L)'
;RLQYFVEAVDNDGIHGPKSTRSRPLEFRLPSTRELDKQLASQANSVASQLSSAAKQSKQLERELAQSQDKLKTKREMSYQDRKQLENMLDQKAQLDQQVQSMQQKFEQLQQQQNQLSPKSEELAKKAEELKKLMNDLLDPETKKLYDKLQKLLEQQKQPDAEMQKLLAQLENKENTLQKELD
;
A
#
# COMPACT_ATOMS: atom_id res chain seq x y z
N ARG A 1 1.24 -35.00 -9.10
CA ARG A 1 2.23 -35.29 -8.04
C ARG A 1 3.50 -35.71 -8.75
N LEU A 2 4.57 -34.92 -8.69
CA LEU A 2 5.85 -35.26 -9.29
C LEU A 2 6.83 -35.58 -8.16
N GLN A 3 7.56 -36.70 -8.27
CA GLN A 3 8.65 -37.01 -7.36
C GLN A 3 9.96 -36.85 -8.11
N TYR A 4 10.89 -36.13 -7.51
CA TYR A 4 12.22 -35.92 -8.06
C TYR A 4 13.27 -36.23 -7.00
N PHE A 5 14.41 -36.75 -7.45
CA PHE A 5 15.57 -37.00 -6.62
C PHE A 5 16.80 -36.54 -7.39
N VAL A 6 17.82 -36.10 -6.67
CA VAL A 6 19.11 -35.76 -7.26
C VAL A 6 20.04 -36.93 -7.01
N GLU A 7 20.67 -37.42 -8.08
CA GLU A 7 21.70 -38.45 -8.03
C GLU A 7 23.05 -37.81 -8.36
N ALA A 8 24.01 -37.95 -7.46
CA ALA A 8 25.40 -37.60 -7.71
C ALA A 8 26.19 -38.88 -7.96
N VAL A 9 27.00 -38.88 -9.02
CA VAL A 9 27.86 -40.00 -9.40
C VAL A 9 29.30 -39.51 -9.37
N ASP A 10 30.14 -40.20 -8.62
CA ASP A 10 31.58 -39.90 -8.57
C ASP A 10 32.28 -40.46 -9.81
N ASN A 11 33.23 -39.71 -10.38
CA ASN A 11 33.90 -40.03 -11.64
C ASN A 11 35.24 -40.76 -11.39
N ASP A 12 35.21 -41.75 -10.50
CA ASP A 12 36.40 -42.50 -10.08
C ASP A 12 36.68 -43.67 -11.05
N GLY A 13 37.72 -43.53 -11.88
CA GLY A 13 38.07 -44.46 -12.97
C GLY A 13 38.76 -45.77 -12.55
N ILE A 14 38.94 -46.04 -11.25
CA ILE A 14 39.73 -47.21 -10.76
C ILE A 14 38.85 -48.26 -10.05
N HIS A 15 37.82 -47.84 -9.30
CA HIS A 15 36.98 -48.77 -8.49
C HIS A 15 35.51 -48.86 -8.95
N GLY A 16 35.17 -48.22 -10.08
CA GLY A 16 33.80 -48.14 -10.60
C GLY A 16 32.99 -47.01 -9.94
N PRO A 17 32.02 -46.42 -10.67
CA PRO A 17 31.31 -45.22 -10.20
C PRO A 17 30.47 -45.53 -8.96
N LYS A 18 30.65 -44.73 -7.89
CA LYS A 18 29.77 -44.75 -6.72
C LYS A 18 28.70 -43.69 -6.90
N SER A 19 27.43 -44.07 -6.77
CA SER A 19 26.30 -43.13 -6.82
C SER A 19 25.68 -42.94 -5.44
N THR A 20 25.30 -41.71 -5.13
CA THR A 20 24.51 -41.36 -3.94
C THR A 20 23.25 -40.62 -4.38
N ARG A 21 22.08 -41.09 -3.93
CA ARG A 21 20.78 -40.46 -4.22
C ARG A 21 20.28 -39.67 -3.02
N SER A 22 19.73 -38.49 -3.28
CA SER A 22 18.97 -37.74 -2.28
C SER A 22 17.65 -38.45 -1.96
N ARG A 23 17.06 -38.15 -0.79
CA ARG A 23 15.67 -38.56 -0.49
C ARG A 23 14.74 -37.99 -1.58
N PRO A 24 13.69 -38.73 -2.00
CA PRO A 24 12.75 -38.23 -2.99
C PRO A 24 12.03 -37.00 -2.43
N LEU A 25 12.16 -35.87 -3.12
CA LEU A 25 11.37 -34.68 -2.87
C LEU A 25 10.10 -34.74 -3.71
N GLU A 26 9.01 -34.27 -3.11
CA GLU A 26 7.71 -34.28 -3.75
C GLU A 26 7.30 -32.87 -4.15
N PHE A 27 7.01 -32.67 -5.43
CA PHE A 27 6.36 -31.47 -5.94
C PHE A 27 4.87 -31.75 -6.14
N ARG A 28 4.04 -31.07 -5.34
CA ARG A 28 2.58 -31.13 -5.45
C ARG A 28 2.09 -29.84 -6.10
N LEU A 29 1.60 -29.94 -7.34
CA LEU A 29 0.83 -28.86 -7.95
C LEU A 29 -0.48 -28.69 -7.13
N PRO A 30 -0.77 -27.48 -6.63
CA PRO A 30 -2.01 -27.22 -5.91
C PRO A 30 -3.20 -27.48 -6.83
N SER A 31 -4.26 -28.06 -6.27
CA SER A 31 -5.51 -28.28 -7.02
C SER A 31 -6.21 -26.96 -7.32
N THR A 32 -7.07 -26.92 -8.35
CA THR A 32 -7.85 -25.72 -8.71
C THR A 32 -8.63 -25.15 -7.53
N ARG A 33 -9.23 -26.00 -6.69
CA ARG A 33 -9.91 -25.60 -5.44
C ARG A 33 -8.98 -24.96 -4.41
N GLU A 34 -7.75 -25.44 -4.27
CA GLU A 34 -6.77 -24.86 -3.35
C GLU A 34 -6.31 -23.48 -3.85
N LEU A 35 -6.16 -23.33 -5.17
CA LEU A 35 -5.84 -22.06 -5.81
C LEU A 35 -6.99 -21.05 -5.65
N ASP A 36 -8.23 -21.45 -5.90
CA ASP A 36 -9.42 -20.59 -5.66
C ASP A 36 -9.51 -20.12 -4.20
N LYS A 37 -9.23 -21.02 -3.24
CA LYS A 37 -9.23 -20.69 -1.82
C LYS A 37 -8.12 -19.71 -1.45
N GLN A 38 -6.93 -19.87 -2.04
CA GLN A 38 -5.83 -18.91 -1.87
C GLN A 38 -6.19 -17.55 -2.45
N LEU A 39 -6.76 -17.51 -3.66
CA LEU A 39 -7.18 -16.28 -4.33
C LEU A 39 -8.25 -15.54 -3.51
N ALA A 40 -9.26 -16.27 -3.02
CA ALA A 40 -10.30 -15.71 -2.16
C ALA A 40 -9.74 -15.16 -0.83
N SER A 41 -8.78 -15.87 -0.22
CA SER A 41 -8.11 -15.39 1.00
C SER A 41 -7.31 -14.12 0.76
N GLN A 42 -6.59 -14.04 -0.37
CA GLN A 42 -5.83 -12.85 -0.75
C GLN A 42 -6.76 -11.68 -1.06
N ALA A 43 -7.85 -11.90 -1.81
CA ALA A 43 -8.86 -10.89 -2.09
C ALA A 43 -9.49 -10.34 -0.80
N ASN A 44 -9.83 -11.20 0.16
CA ASN A 44 -10.33 -10.78 1.48
C ASN A 44 -9.30 -9.96 2.27
N SER A 45 -8.01 -10.33 2.19
CA SER A 45 -6.94 -9.57 2.83
C SER A 45 -6.79 -8.18 2.23
N VAL A 46 -6.85 -8.06 0.90
CA VAL A 46 -6.83 -6.77 0.19
C VAL A 46 -8.06 -5.94 0.55
N ALA A 47 -9.25 -6.53 0.55
CA ALA A 47 -10.48 -5.83 0.93
C ALA A 47 -10.44 -5.31 2.38
N SER A 48 -9.90 -6.10 3.32
CA SER A 48 -9.74 -5.67 4.71
C SER A 48 -8.69 -4.56 4.84
N GLN A 49 -7.58 -4.63 4.11
CA GLN A 49 -6.57 -3.56 4.08
C GLN A 49 -7.14 -2.27 3.50
N LEU A 50 -7.93 -2.37 2.43
CA LEU A 50 -8.61 -1.22 1.82
C LEU A 50 -9.60 -0.57 2.80
N SER A 51 -10.39 -1.36 3.51
CA SER A 51 -11.31 -0.84 4.53
C SER A 51 -10.58 -0.13 5.67
N SER A 52 -9.46 -0.68 6.13
CA SER A 52 -8.62 -0.04 7.14
C SER A 52 -8.00 1.26 6.64
N ALA A 53 -7.44 1.25 5.42
CA ALA A 53 -6.87 2.43 4.78
C ALA A 53 -7.91 3.55 4.62
N ALA A 54 -9.14 3.20 4.18
CA ALA A 54 -10.25 4.16 4.07
C ALA A 54 -10.64 4.78 5.42
N LYS A 55 -10.67 3.96 6.49
CA LYS A 55 -10.93 4.48 7.86
C LYS A 55 -9.82 5.41 8.33
N GLN A 56 -8.55 5.05 8.09
CA GLN A 56 -7.40 5.87 8.44
C GLN A 56 -7.41 7.20 7.68
N SER A 57 -7.68 7.17 6.38
CA SER A 57 -7.81 8.38 5.56
C SER A 57 -8.88 9.32 6.13
N LYS A 58 -10.08 8.78 6.43
CA LYS A 58 -11.18 9.57 7.00
C LYS A 58 -10.85 10.14 8.38
N GLN A 59 -10.03 9.45 9.16
CA GLN A 59 -9.56 9.96 10.44
C GLN A 59 -8.57 11.10 10.24
N LEU A 60 -7.61 10.97 9.31
CA LEU A 60 -6.65 12.01 8.97
C LEU A 60 -7.34 13.27 8.46
N GLU A 61 -8.33 13.15 7.57
CA GLU A 61 -9.13 14.29 7.09
C GLU A 61 -9.79 15.06 8.25
N ARG A 62 -10.37 14.34 9.21
CA ARG A 62 -10.99 14.95 10.39
C ARG A 62 -9.96 15.66 11.27
N GLU A 63 -8.81 15.05 11.48
CA GLU A 63 -7.72 15.62 12.27
C GLU A 63 -7.12 16.86 11.58
N LEU A 64 -7.01 16.83 10.26
CA LEU A 64 -6.58 17.96 9.42
C LEU A 64 -7.57 19.13 9.55
N ALA A 65 -8.86 18.88 9.36
CA ALA A 65 -9.92 19.90 9.48
C ALA A 65 -9.94 20.52 10.89
N GLN A 66 -9.82 19.72 11.95
CA GLN A 66 -9.73 20.21 13.32
C GLN A 66 -8.47 21.05 13.55
N SER A 67 -7.33 20.63 13.01
CA SER A 67 -6.07 21.38 13.15
C SER A 67 -6.16 22.73 12.44
N GLN A 68 -6.79 22.77 11.26
CA GLN A 68 -7.02 23.99 10.52
C GLN A 68 -7.97 24.96 11.25
N ASP A 69 -9.07 24.47 11.82
CA ASP A 69 -10.02 25.29 12.59
C ASP A 69 -9.37 25.91 13.85
N LYS A 70 -8.59 25.11 14.57
CA LYS A 70 -7.79 25.59 15.71
C LYS A 70 -6.79 26.68 15.29
N LEU A 71 -6.12 26.49 14.15
CA LEU A 71 -5.20 27.47 13.58
C LEU A 71 -5.89 28.73 13.09
N LYS A 72 -7.14 28.68 12.64
CA LYS A 72 -7.92 29.89 12.30
C LYS A 72 -8.25 30.70 13.56
N THR A 73 -8.48 30.03 14.69
CA THR A 73 -8.88 30.67 15.95
C THR A 73 -7.68 31.13 16.78
N LYS A 74 -6.56 30.39 16.76
CA LYS A 74 -5.33 30.71 17.47
C LYS A 74 -4.29 31.26 16.51
N ARG A 75 -3.76 32.46 16.81
CA ARG A 75 -2.67 33.08 16.02
C ARG A 75 -1.32 32.37 16.16
N GLU A 76 -1.14 31.53 17.18
CA GLU A 76 0.12 30.82 17.45
C GLU A 76 -0.15 29.33 17.72
N MET A 77 0.64 28.44 17.11
CA MET A 77 0.62 27.01 17.38
C MET A 77 1.33 26.69 18.70
N SER A 78 0.68 25.89 19.55
CA SER A 78 1.33 25.30 20.71
C SER A 78 2.23 24.13 20.31
N TYR A 79 3.15 23.74 21.21
CA TYR A 79 3.95 22.53 21.05
C TYR A 79 3.09 21.26 20.84
N GLN A 80 1.91 21.21 21.50
CA GLN A 80 0.97 20.11 21.33
C GLN A 80 0.40 20.06 19.91
N ASP A 81 0.03 21.21 19.34
CA ASP A 81 -0.51 21.30 17.98
C ASP A 81 0.54 20.84 16.94
N ARG A 82 1.82 21.21 17.14
CA ARG A 82 2.93 20.77 16.27
C ARG A 82 3.09 19.25 16.29
N LYS A 83 3.06 18.67 17.49
CA LYS A 83 3.17 17.21 17.65
C LYS A 83 1.99 16.46 17.04
N GLN A 84 0.79 17.05 17.05
CA GLN A 84 -0.36 16.47 16.35
C GLN A 84 -0.15 16.44 14.83
N LEU A 85 0.34 17.53 14.23
CA LEU A 85 0.64 17.56 12.80
C LEU A 85 1.79 16.62 12.40
N GLU A 86 2.81 16.47 13.24
CA GLU A 86 3.90 15.52 13.03
C GLU A 86 3.38 14.07 13.03
N ASN A 87 2.56 13.69 14.02
CA ASN A 87 1.91 12.38 14.04
C ASN A 87 1.03 12.15 12.80
N MET A 88 0.31 13.18 12.35
CA MET A 88 -0.55 13.10 11.17
C MET A 88 0.28 12.87 9.89
N LEU A 89 1.44 13.52 9.77
CA LEU A 89 2.40 13.28 8.68
C LEU A 89 2.93 11.84 8.71
N ASP A 90 3.32 11.33 9.87
CA ASP A 90 3.77 9.95 10.03
C ASP A 90 2.68 8.94 9.64
N GLN A 91 1.45 9.17 10.10
CA GLN A 91 0.31 8.34 9.73
C GLN A 91 0.02 8.38 8.23
N LYS A 92 0.15 9.54 7.58
CA LYS A 92 -0.01 9.66 6.13
C LYS A 92 1.10 8.94 5.37
N ALA A 93 2.34 9.03 5.82
CA ALA A 93 3.46 8.27 5.24
C ALA A 93 3.25 6.75 5.37
N GLN A 94 2.75 6.29 6.51
CA GLN A 94 2.36 4.89 6.69
C GLN A 94 1.22 4.48 5.75
N LEU A 95 0.20 5.32 5.58
CA LEU A 95 -0.90 5.08 4.67
C LEU A 95 -0.40 4.96 3.22
N ASP A 96 0.50 5.85 2.78
CA ASP A 96 1.10 5.79 1.44
C ASP A 96 1.87 4.48 1.21
N GLN A 97 2.65 4.03 2.19
CA GLN A 97 3.35 2.74 2.11
C GLN A 97 2.38 1.56 2.07
N GLN A 98 1.28 1.61 2.82
CA GLN A 98 0.24 0.58 2.79
C GLN A 98 -0.46 0.54 1.44
N VAL A 99 -0.80 1.69 0.86
CA VAL A 99 -1.41 1.80 -0.47
C VAL A 99 -0.46 1.25 -1.55
N GLN A 100 0.82 1.62 -1.52
CA GLN A 100 1.81 1.05 -2.45
C GLN A 100 1.93 -0.48 -2.32
N SER A 101 2.01 -0.99 -1.09
CA SER A 101 2.08 -2.43 -0.85
C SER A 101 0.82 -3.15 -1.31
N MET A 102 -0.34 -2.54 -1.12
CA MET A 102 -1.62 -3.06 -1.59
C MET A 102 -1.68 -3.06 -3.12
N GLN A 103 -1.16 -2.02 -3.79
CA GLN A 103 -1.10 -1.94 -5.25
C GLN A 103 -0.27 -3.08 -5.83
N GLN A 104 0.90 -3.36 -5.23
CA GLN A 104 1.74 -4.49 -5.65
C GLN A 104 1.07 -5.84 -5.43
N LYS A 105 0.43 -6.07 -4.27
CA LYS A 105 -0.31 -7.31 -4.00
C LYS A 105 -1.48 -7.49 -4.96
N PHE A 106 -2.15 -6.40 -5.30
CA PHE A 106 -3.26 -6.41 -6.23
C PHE A 106 -2.81 -6.75 -7.66
N GLU A 107 -1.70 -6.18 -8.13
CA GLU A 107 -1.13 -6.54 -9.43
C GLU A 107 -0.69 -8.01 -9.49
N GLN A 108 -0.10 -8.55 -8.41
CA GLN A 108 0.22 -9.96 -8.31
C GLN A 108 -1.03 -10.86 -8.35
N LEU A 109 -2.09 -10.48 -7.63
CA LEU A 109 -3.36 -11.19 -7.63
C LEU A 109 -3.98 -11.20 -9.04
N GLN A 110 -3.98 -10.05 -9.73
CA GLN A 110 -4.49 -9.91 -11.09
C GLN A 110 -3.71 -10.78 -12.08
N GLN A 111 -2.38 -10.82 -11.97
CA GLN A 111 -1.54 -11.68 -12.81
C GLN A 111 -1.82 -13.16 -12.57
N GLN A 112 -1.94 -13.60 -11.32
CA GLN A 112 -2.30 -14.98 -10.98
C GLN A 112 -3.69 -15.33 -11.51
N GLN A 113 -4.67 -14.44 -11.33
CA GLN A 113 -6.03 -14.65 -11.80
C GLN A 113 -6.08 -14.80 -13.33
N ASN A 114 -5.39 -13.94 -14.07
CA ASN A 114 -5.32 -14.00 -15.53
C ASN A 114 -4.67 -15.31 -16.04
N GLN A 115 -3.69 -15.86 -15.31
CA GLN A 115 -3.06 -17.14 -15.67
C GLN A 115 -4.00 -18.34 -15.43
N LEU A 116 -4.88 -18.28 -14.42
CA LEU A 116 -5.79 -19.37 -14.09
C LEU A 116 -7.10 -19.30 -14.87
N SER A 117 -7.65 -18.11 -15.09
CA SER A 117 -8.92 -17.93 -15.80
C SER A 117 -9.05 -16.49 -16.35
N PRO A 118 -8.88 -16.28 -17.67
CA PRO A 118 -8.87 -14.94 -18.28
C PRO A 118 -10.27 -14.30 -18.42
N LYS A 119 -11.25 -14.63 -17.57
CA LYS A 119 -12.69 -14.51 -17.89
C LYS A 119 -13.54 -13.65 -16.95
N SER A 120 -13.05 -12.51 -16.48
CA SER A 120 -13.98 -11.50 -15.94
C SER A 120 -13.56 -10.08 -16.30
N GLU A 121 -14.11 -9.61 -17.42
CA GLU A 121 -14.07 -8.21 -17.85
C GLU A 121 -14.53 -7.25 -16.75
N GLU A 122 -15.53 -7.64 -15.95
CA GLU A 122 -15.99 -6.85 -14.80
C GLU A 122 -14.93 -6.73 -13.69
N LEU A 123 -14.17 -7.79 -13.45
CA LEU A 123 -13.08 -7.79 -12.47
C LEU A 123 -11.90 -6.95 -12.98
N ALA A 124 -11.61 -7.01 -14.28
CA ALA A 124 -10.62 -6.16 -14.92
C ALA A 124 -11.00 -4.67 -14.84
N LYS A 125 -12.27 -4.31 -15.05
CA LYS A 125 -12.74 -2.93 -14.91
C LYS A 125 -12.62 -2.43 -13.46
N LYS A 126 -13.09 -3.22 -12.48
CA LYS A 126 -12.93 -2.88 -11.06
C LYS A 126 -11.47 -2.77 -10.64
N ALA A 127 -10.60 -3.58 -11.24
CA ALA A 127 -9.16 -3.53 -11.02
C ALA A 127 -8.54 -2.24 -11.54
N GLU A 128 -8.94 -1.79 -12.74
CA GLU A 128 -8.51 -0.49 -13.28
C GLU A 128 -9.02 0.69 -12.45
N GLU A 129 -10.29 0.66 -12.03
CA GLU A 129 -10.85 1.70 -11.16
C GLU A 129 -10.08 1.78 -9.85
N LEU A 130 -9.81 0.64 -9.20
CA LEU A 130 -9.01 0.60 -7.98
C LEU A 130 -7.59 1.13 -8.20
N LYS A 131 -6.95 0.76 -9.31
CA LYS A 131 -5.60 1.23 -9.64
C LYS A 131 -5.58 2.74 -9.86
N LYS A 132 -6.62 3.29 -10.50
CA LYS A 132 -6.77 4.73 -10.71
C LYS A 132 -6.92 5.46 -9.38
N LEU A 133 -7.83 4.99 -8.52
CA LEU A 133 -8.05 5.50 -7.16
C LEU A 133 -6.74 5.54 -6.36
N MET A 134 -5.96 4.46 -6.39
CA MET A 134 -4.66 4.38 -5.72
C MET A 134 -3.64 5.37 -6.27
N ASN A 135 -3.62 5.60 -7.58
CA ASN A 135 -2.72 6.56 -8.20
C ASN A 135 -3.10 8.00 -7.85
N ASP A 136 -4.40 8.32 -7.82
CA ASP A 136 -4.88 9.65 -7.44
C ASP A 136 -4.56 9.95 -5.96
N LEU A 137 -4.62 8.94 -5.09
CA LEU A 137 -4.17 9.03 -3.69
C LEU A 137 -2.65 9.24 -3.54
N LEU A 138 -1.85 8.76 -4.50
CA LEU A 138 -0.39 8.87 -4.54
C LEU A 138 0.10 10.09 -5.34
N ASP A 139 -0.78 11.06 -5.57
CA ASP A 139 -0.50 12.23 -6.41
C ASP A 139 0.79 12.97 -5.95
N PRO A 140 1.76 13.18 -6.86
CA PRO A 140 3.06 13.76 -6.53
C PRO A 140 2.99 15.20 -6.05
N GLU A 141 1.95 15.94 -6.40
CA GLU A 141 1.75 17.29 -5.87
C GLU A 141 1.28 17.25 -4.40
N THR A 142 0.38 16.32 -4.03
CA THR A 142 0.00 16.12 -2.62
C THR A 142 1.21 15.73 -1.79
N LYS A 143 2.09 14.86 -2.30
CA LYS A 143 3.36 14.52 -1.66
C LYS A 143 4.26 15.75 -1.42
N LYS A 144 4.37 16.64 -2.41
CA LYS A 144 5.11 17.91 -2.26
C LYS A 144 4.51 18.82 -1.20
N LEU A 145 3.19 18.82 -1.04
CA LEU A 145 2.52 19.61 0.02
C LEU A 145 2.87 19.05 1.40
N TYR A 146 2.85 17.73 1.60
CA TYR A 146 3.28 17.12 2.86
C TYR A 146 4.78 17.34 3.14
N ASP A 147 5.66 17.23 2.14
CA ASP A 147 7.09 17.54 2.30
C ASP A 147 7.32 19.00 2.73
N LYS A 148 6.54 19.93 2.16
CA LYS A 148 6.56 21.33 2.60
C LYS A 148 6.06 21.46 4.03
N LEU A 149 4.98 20.76 4.41
CA LEU A 149 4.44 20.79 5.77
C LEU A 149 5.48 20.30 6.78
N GLN A 150 6.17 19.21 6.47
CA GLN A 150 7.24 18.67 7.31
C GLN A 150 8.37 19.69 7.49
N LYS A 151 8.84 20.31 6.40
CA LYS A 151 9.88 21.35 6.46
C LYS A 151 9.44 22.56 7.29
N LEU A 152 8.19 22.98 7.18
CA LEU A 152 7.65 24.09 7.98
C LEU A 152 7.61 23.77 9.48
N LEU A 153 7.24 22.53 9.84
CA LEU A 153 7.25 22.06 11.22
C LEU A 153 8.67 22.02 11.79
N GLU A 154 9.65 21.54 11.01
CA GLU A 154 11.06 21.48 11.42
C GLU A 154 11.68 22.87 11.59
N GLN A 155 11.31 23.84 10.73
CA GLN A 155 11.94 25.15 10.74
C GLN A 155 11.58 26.03 11.94
N GLN A 156 10.54 25.70 12.72
CA GLN A 156 10.02 26.35 13.95
C GLN A 156 9.80 27.88 13.94
N LYS A 157 10.41 28.62 13.01
CA LYS A 157 10.56 30.08 12.90
C LYS A 157 9.82 30.66 11.69
N GLN A 158 9.24 29.83 10.82
CA GLN A 158 8.45 30.30 9.69
C GLN A 158 7.11 30.87 10.20
N PRO A 159 6.59 31.94 9.57
CA PRO A 159 5.35 32.57 10.02
C PRO A 159 4.17 31.61 9.90
N ASP A 160 3.35 31.51 10.95
CA ASP A 160 2.14 30.66 11.01
C ASP A 160 1.17 30.90 9.84
N ALA A 161 1.26 32.05 9.17
CA ALA A 161 0.53 32.40 7.95
C ALA A 161 0.87 31.49 6.75
N GLU A 162 2.11 31.03 6.59
CA GLU A 162 2.48 30.08 5.53
C GLU A 162 1.94 28.68 5.84
N MET A 163 1.97 28.28 7.11
CA MET A 163 1.39 27.02 7.58
C MET A 163 -0.12 26.97 7.33
N GLN A 164 -0.85 28.04 7.68
CA GLN A 164 -2.29 28.17 7.44
C GLN A 164 -2.63 28.04 5.95
N LYS A 165 -1.87 28.71 5.07
CA LYS A 165 -2.08 28.60 3.62
C LYS A 165 -1.84 27.18 3.12
N LEU A 166 -0.79 26.51 3.60
CA LEU A 166 -0.48 25.15 3.19
C LEU A 166 -1.56 24.15 3.63
N LEU A 167 -2.06 24.27 4.86
CA LEU A 167 -3.16 23.44 5.36
C LEU A 167 -4.46 23.68 4.60
N ALA A 168 -4.77 24.93 4.25
CA ALA A 168 -5.92 25.25 3.41
C ALA A 168 -5.78 24.69 1.98
N GLN A 169 -4.56 24.64 1.43
CA GLN A 169 -4.32 23.99 0.14
C GLN A 169 -4.49 22.48 0.22
N LEU A 170 -3.98 21.84 1.27
CA LEU A 170 -4.16 20.41 1.53
C LEU A 170 -5.65 20.06 1.66
N GLU A 171 -6.40 20.79 2.49
CA GLU A 171 -7.84 20.57 2.68
C GLU A 171 -8.63 20.73 1.38
N ASN A 172 -8.36 21.76 0.58
CA ASN A 172 -9.02 21.92 -0.72
C ASN A 172 -8.72 20.75 -1.64
N LYS A 173 -7.49 20.25 -1.62
CA LYS A 173 -7.07 19.13 -2.46
C LYS A 173 -7.70 17.82 -2.03
N GLU A 174 -7.74 17.55 -0.72
CA GLU A 174 -8.45 16.40 -0.15
C GLU A 174 -9.96 16.45 -0.44
N ASN A 175 -10.60 17.62 -0.30
CA ASN A 175 -12.01 17.79 -0.68
C ASN A 175 -12.27 17.59 -2.17
N THR A 176 -11.33 18.02 -3.03
CA THR A 176 -11.45 17.83 -4.49
C THR A 176 -11.35 16.35 -4.82
N LEU A 177 -10.37 15.66 -4.23
CA LEU A 177 -10.22 14.22 -4.37
C LEU A 177 -11.47 13.49 -3.88
N GLN A 178 -12.02 13.85 -2.72
CA GLN A 178 -13.25 13.24 -2.20
C GLN A 178 -14.43 13.39 -3.16
N LYS A 179 -14.58 14.54 -3.82
CA LYS A 179 -15.63 14.74 -4.84
C LYS A 179 -15.42 13.96 -6.13
N GLU A 180 -14.18 13.58 -6.44
CA GLU A 180 -13.89 12.69 -7.57
C GLU A 180 -14.06 11.20 -7.20
N LEU A 181 -14.08 10.91 -5.89
CA LEU A 181 -14.25 9.57 -5.31
C LEU A 181 -15.73 9.21 -5.04
N ASP A 182 -16.60 10.20 -4.83
CA ASP A 182 -18.07 10.08 -4.65
C ASP A 182 -18.81 10.09 -6.00
#